data_AF-A0A151EY01-F1
#
_entry.id   AF-A0A151EY01-F1
#
_cell.length_a   1.000
_cell.length_b   1.000
_cell.length_c   1.000
_cell.angle_alpha   90.00
_cell.angle_beta   90.00
_cell.angle_gamma   90.00
#
_symmetry.space_group_name_H-M   'P 1'
#
loop_
_entity.id
_entity.type
_entity.pdbx_description
1 polymer ?
#
loop_
_entity_poly.entity_id
_entity_poly.type
_entity_poly.pdbx_seq_one_letter_code
_entity_poly.pdbx_strand_id
1 'polypeptide(L)'
;MKVSDYNIDLEKVVNTINKNNYKRVLLQVPEGLKINFFKFVDFIEEKTKANVIISADPCFGACDISSFGLNNLNIDIIVHIGHTSIPEINNTQVHTIFVNAESILDLSRVIKKAISKINGKKVGLLSTSQHVHLLDTVKEILIANNFIPIIGKGDNRIELDGQILGCNFSAAKSILDEVDSFLFIGSGNFHPLGLSLITKKQVIACDPYTNMVREKELVDLKDMILRQRYGAIARSKDAKVFGIIVGTKIGQQRIDQAYKIKEELELKGKKSYVFSINHLSPIYLESFKEID
;
A
#
# COMPACT_ATOMS: atom_id res chain seq x y z
N MET A 1 0.93 17.57 13.06
CA MET A 1 2.16 18.20 12.52
C MET A 1 2.05 18.25 11.01
N LYS A 2 2.26 19.42 10.39
CA LYS A 2 2.33 19.53 8.93
C LYS A 2 3.76 19.25 8.47
N VAL A 3 3.90 18.33 7.52
CA VAL A 3 5.18 17.95 6.92
C VAL A 3 4.99 17.85 5.42
N SER A 4 5.62 18.76 4.68
CA SER A 4 5.41 18.91 3.24
C SER A 4 3.91 19.04 2.94
N ASP A 5 3.35 18.17 2.08
CA ASP A 5 1.94 18.15 1.68
C ASP A 5 1.07 17.26 2.56
N TYR A 6 1.51 16.92 3.77
CA TYR A 6 0.82 15.99 4.68
C TYR A 6 0.59 16.59 6.07
N ASN A 7 -0.52 16.19 6.67
CA ASN A 7 -0.80 16.33 8.09
C ASN A 7 -0.62 14.96 8.77
N ILE A 8 0.18 14.92 9.83
CA ILE A 8 0.49 13.72 10.60
C ILE A 8 0.12 13.99 12.06
N ASP A 9 -0.82 13.22 12.62
CA ASP A 9 -1.30 13.40 13.99
C ASP A 9 -0.34 12.80 15.03
N LEU A 10 0.78 13.49 15.27
CA LEU A 10 1.74 13.12 16.30
C LEU A 10 1.27 13.43 17.72
N GLU A 11 0.26 14.28 17.90
CA GLU A 11 -0.30 14.54 19.24
C GLU A 11 -1.00 13.29 19.78
N LYS A 12 -1.68 12.52 18.91
CA LYS A 12 -2.18 11.19 19.24
C LYS A 12 -1.08 10.25 19.76
N VAL A 13 0.11 10.31 19.17
CA VAL A 13 1.27 9.50 19.60
C VAL A 13 1.74 9.92 20.99
N VAL A 14 1.98 11.22 21.20
CA VAL A 14 2.41 11.79 22.48
C VAL A 14 1.43 11.44 23.60
N ASN A 15 0.13 11.61 23.35
CA ASN A 15 -0.93 11.28 24.30
C ASN A 15 -0.92 9.78 24.66
N THR A 16 -0.72 8.91 23.67
CA THR A 16 -0.65 7.46 23.88
C THR A 16 0.57 7.07 24.72
N ILE A 17 1.73 7.66 24.44
CA ILE A 17 2.98 7.42 25.18
C ILE A 17 2.83 7.86 26.64
N ASN A 18 2.36 9.09 26.87
CA ASN A 18 2.24 9.65 28.21
C ASN A 18 1.17 8.92 29.05
N LYS A 19 0.02 8.58 28.45
CA LYS A 19 -1.06 7.85 29.15
C LYS A 19 -0.58 6.48 29.66
N ASN A 20 0.24 5.78 28.89
CA ASN A 20 0.71 4.43 29.23
C ASN A 20 2.11 4.43 29.86
N ASN A 21 2.73 5.60 30.07
CA ASN A 21 4.08 5.75 30.59
C ASN A 21 5.16 4.97 29.81
N TYR A 22 4.99 4.80 28.49
CA TYR A 22 5.97 4.12 27.64
C TYR A 22 7.31 4.84 27.67
N LYS A 23 8.41 4.08 27.70
CA LYS A 23 9.80 4.56 27.87
C LYS A 23 10.67 4.30 26.66
N ARG A 24 10.42 3.23 25.90
CA ARG A 24 11.14 2.91 24.65
C ARG A 24 10.15 2.79 23.51
N VAL A 25 10.27 3.70 22.55
CA VAL A 25 9.37 3.79 21.40
C VAL A 25 10.18 3.45 20.16
N LEU A 26 9.77 2.44 19.40
CA LEU A 26 10.34 2.21 18.06
C LEU A 26 9.56 3.04 17.05
N LEU A 27 10.24 3.96 16.36
CA LEU A 27 9.65 4.75 15.29
C LEU A 27 9.94 4.10 13.94
N GLN A 28 8.88 3.83 13.17
CA GLN A 28 8.97 3.26 11.82
C GLN A 28 8.29 4.20 10.81
N VAL A 29 9.02 4.55 9.75
CA VAL A 29 8.61 5.57 8.78
C VAL A 29 8.93 5.09 7.35
N PRO A 30 8.03 5.24 6.37
CA PRO A 30 8.27 4.90 4.97
C PRO A 30 9.30 5.82 4.34
N GLU A 31 9.98 5.32 3.30
CA GLU A 31 11.07 6.02 2.59
C GLU A 31 10.74 7.47 2.23
N GLY A 32 9.54 7.73 1.68
CA GLY A 32 9.12 9.07 1.28
C GLY A 32 9.00 10.09 2.42
N LEU A 33 8.91 9.64 3.67
CA LEU A 33 8.83 10.48 4.86
C LEU A 33 10.12 10.46 5.70
N LYS A 34 11.09 9.58 5.40
CA LYS A 34 12.37 9.49 6.14
C LYS A 34 13.19 10.79 6.09
N ILE A 35 13.00 11.65 5.10
CA ILE A 35 13.65 12.98 5.09
C ILE A 35 13.26 13.86 6.29
N ASN A 36 12.12 13.57 6.93
CA ASN A 36 11.64 14.27 8.13
C ASN A 36 11.77 13.43 9.40
N PHE A 37 12.51 12.32 9.38
CA PHE A 37 12.57 11.37 10.49
C PHE A 37 12.96 12.02 11.81
N PHE A 38 14.04 12.81 11.81
CA PHE A 38 14.52 13.48 13.03
C PHE A 38 13.51 14.47 13.59
N LYS A 39 12.73 15.16 12.75
CA LYS A 39 11.65 16.03 13.23
C LYS A 39 10.57 15.27 14.00
N PHE A 40 10.30 14.02 13.61
CA PHE A 40 9.35 13.16 14.33
C PHE A 40 9.93 12.68 15.66
N VAL A 41 11.22 12.35 15.69
CA VAL A 41 11.95 11.98 16.91
C VAL A 41 11.92 13.14 17.90
N ASP A 42 12.40 14.32 17.48
CA ASP A 42 12.46 15.53 18.30
C ASP A 42 11.08 15.86 18.88
N PHE A 43 10.03 15.84 18.04
CA PHE A 43 8.66 16.11 18.49
C PHE A 43 8.17 15.15 19.59
N ILE A 44 8.51 13.86 19.50
CA ILE A 44 8.10 12.85 20.48
C ILE A 44 8.93 12.99 21.76
N GLU A 45 10.26 13.15 21.65
CA GLU A 45 11.15 13.22 22.82
C GLU A 45 10.99 14.53 23.60
N GLU A 46 10.74 15.66 22.93
CA GLU A 46 10.48 16.95 23.61
C GLU A 46 9.19 16.93 24.45
N LYS A 47 8.19 16.11 24.05
CA LYS A 47 6.85 16.09 24.65
C LYS A 47 6.57 14.86 25.51
N THR A 48 7.53 13.94 25.63
CA THR A 48 7.38 12.70 26.40
C THR A 48 8.65 12.43 27.21
N LYS A 49 8.62 11.40 28.06
CA LYS A 49 9.82 10.90 28.75
C LYS A 49 10.37 9.63 28.08
N ALA A 50 9.97 9.36 26.84
CA ALA A 50 10.38 8.18 26.10
C ALA A 50 11.67 8.45 25.34
N ASN A 51 12.50 7.42 25.21
CA ASN A 51 13.59 7.40 24.24
C ASN A 51 13.07 6.77 22.94
N VAL A 52 13.33 7.44 21.83
CA VAL A 52 12.91 6.97 20.51
C VAL A 52 14.05 6.19 19.84
N ILE A 53 13.76 4.97 19.42
CA ILE A 53 14.64 4.13 18.63
C ILE A 53 14.20 4.23 17.18
N ILE A 54 15.13 4.53 16.29
CA ILE A 54 14.90 4.68 14.85
C ILE A 54 14.93 3.30 14.19
N SER A 55 13.82 2.90 13.56
CA SER A 55 13.83 1.76 12.64
C SER A 55 14.50 2.17 11.33
N ALA A 56 15.75 1.74 11.15
CA ALA A 56 16.56 2.09 9.98
C ALA A 56 16.21 1.26 8.72
N ASP A 57 15.59 0.10 8.91
CA ASP A 57 15.21 -0.80 7.83
C ASP A 57 14.24 -0.14 6.82
N PRO A 58 14.18 -0.64 5.58
CA PRO A 58 13.14 -0.25 4.64
C PRO A 58 11.75 -0.52 5.20
N CYS A 59 10.81 0.39 4.94
CA CYS A 59 9.41 0.26 5.35
C CYS A 59 8.48 0.48 4.16
N PHE A 60 7.84 -0.59 3.69
CA PHE A 60 6.98 -0.55 2.50
C PHE A 60 5.48 -0.46 2.79
N GLY A 61 5.05 -0.61 4.05
CA GLY A 61 3.64 -0.64 4.41
C GLY A 61 3.37 -1.20 5.80
N ALA A 62 2.10 -1.18 6.21
CA ALA A 62 1.63 -1.87 7.41
C ALA A 62 1.74 -3.41 7.34
N CYS A 63 2.05 -3.98 6.16
CA CYS A 63 2.41 -5.40 6.03
C CYS A 63 3.84 -5.71 6.51
N ASP A 64 4.62 -4.67 6.82
CA ASP A 64 6.05 -4.71 7.15
C ASP A 64 6.33 -4.09 8.52
N ILE A 65 5.45 -4.35 9.49
CA ILE A 65 5.69 -3.92 10.87
C ILE A 65 6.92 -4.67 11.38
N SER A 66 7.86 -3.94 11.98
CA SER A 66 9.03 -4.53 12.63
C SER A 66 8.57 -5.49 13.72
N SER A 67 8.55 -6.80 13.44
CA SER A 67 8.05 -7.82 14.35
C SER A 67 9.11 -8.85 14.77
N PHE A 68 10.26 -8.88 14.10
CA PHE A 68 11.33 -9.83 14.38
C PHE A 68 12.53 -9.14 15.03
N GLY A 69 13.13 -9.78 16.03
CA GLY A 69 14.37 -9.31 16.67
C GLY A 69 14.21 -8.19 17.69
N LEU A 70 12.97 -7.76 18.00
CA LEU A 70 12.74 -6.65 18.95
C LEU A 70 12.74 -7.08 20.43
N ASN A 71 12.65 -8.38 20.73
CA ASN A 71 12.49 -8.89 22.10
C ASN A 71 13.57 -8.39 23.07
N ASN A 72 14.82 -8.27 22.60
CA ASN A 72 15.94 -7.83 23.44
C ASN A 72 16.08 -6.30 23.55
N LEU A 73 15.33 -5.54 22.74
CA LEU A 73 15.35 -4.08 22.77
C LEU A 73 14.36 -3.50 23.78
N ASN A 74 13.50 -4.34 24.36
CA ASN A 74 12.49 -3.96 25.35
C ASN A 74 11.67 -2.74 24.88
N ILE A 75 11.18 -2.82 23.64
CA ILE A 75 10.31 -1.80 23.03
C ILE A 75 8.93 -1.90 23.68
N ASP A 76 8.42 -0.78 24.16
CA ASP A 76 7.08 -0.73 24.76
C ASP A 76 5.98 -0.55 23.71
N ILE A 77 6.27 0.22 22.65
CA ILE A 77 5.35 0.51 21.55
C ILE A 77 6.09 0.78 20.24
N ILE A 78 5.46 0.39 19.12
CA ILE A 78 5.87 0.81 17.77
C ILE A 78 4.97 1.96 17.31
N VAL A 79 5.56 3.06 16.86
CA VAL A 79 4.87 4.15 16.17
C VAL A 79 5.13 4.00 14.68
N HIS A 80 4.09 3.65 13.92
CA HIS A 80 4.16 3.44 12.49
C HIS A 80 3.49 4.61 11.75
N ILE A 81 4.28 5.41 11.04
CA ILE A 81 3.81 6.61 10.33
C ILE A 81 3.55 6.30 8.85
N GLY A 82 2.53 6.91 8.27
CA GLY A 82 2.32 6.97 6.81
C GLY A 82 1.41 5.88 6.22
N HIS A 83 1.01 4.90 7.02
CA HIS A 83 0.07 3.85 6.62
C HIS A 83 -1.05 3.69 7.64
N THR A 84 -2.22 3.27 7.17
CA THR A 84 -3.28 2.73 8.02
C THR A 84 -2.92 1.32 8.47
N SER A 85 -3.56 0.85 9.54
CA SER A 85 -3.49 -0.56 9.95
C SER A 85 -3.97 -1.51 8.86
N ILE A 86 -3.64 -2.79 9.02
CA ILE A 86 -4.27 -3.90 8.32
C ILE A 86 -5.08 -4.66 9.38
N PRO A 87 -6.42 -4.60 9.38
CA PRO A 87 -7.24 -5.14 10.48
C PRO A 87 -6.99 -6.63 10.79
N GLU A 88 -6.75 -7.45 9.77
CA GLU A 88 -6.40 -8.87 9.94
C GLU A 88 -5.01 -9.12 10.56
N ILE A 89 -4.13 -8.11 10.63
CA ILE A 89 -2.82 -8.17 11.28
C ILE A 89 -2.91 -7.45 12.64
N ASN A 90 -3.62 -8.06 13.58
CA ASN A 90 -3.84 -7.50 14.92
C ASN A 90 -2.97 -8.13 16.02
N ASN A 91 -2.40 -9.31 15.77
CA ASN A 91 -1.57 -10.05 16.73
C ASN A 91 -0.07 -9.79 16.53
N THR A 92 0.36 -8.56 16.70
CA THR A 92 1.79 -8.20 16.69
C THR A 92 2.43 -8.45 18.06
N GLN A 93 3.71 -8.81 18.09
CA GLN A 93 4.45 -9.04 19.35
C GLN A 93 4.53 -7.78 20.21
N VAL A 94 4.66 -6.62 19.57
CA VAL A 94 4.66 -5.31 20.21
C VAL A 94 3.44 -4.54 19.72
N HIS A 95 2.74 -3.90 20.63
CA HIS A 95 1.60 -3.04 20.27
C HIS A 95 2.08 -1.94 19.31
N THR A 96 1.33 -1.71 18.23
CA THR A 96 1.66 -0.75 17.19
C THR A 96 0.56 0.30 17.08
N ILE A 97 0.93 1.58 17.17
CA ILE A 97 0.04 2.69 16.84
C ILE A 97 0.32 3.16 15.41
N PHE A 98 -0.73 3.21 14.60
CA PHE A 98 -0.67 3.73 13.25
C PHE A 98 -1.08 5.20 13.22
N VAL A 99 -0.28 6.00 12.51
CA VAL A 99 -0.53 7.43 12.27
C VAL A 99 -0.44 7.67 10.78
N ASN A 100 -1.57 7.95 10.16
CA ASN A 100 -1.60 8.21 8.73
C ASN A 100 -0.92 9.55 8.38
N ALA A 101 -0.40 9.64 7.16
CA ALA A 101 0.07 10.90 6.58
C ALA A 101 -0.99 11.40 5.61
N GLU A 102 -1.93 12.20 6.12
CA GLU A 102 -3.09 12.66 5.38
C GLU A 102 -2.72 13.85 4.51
N SER A 103 -2.92 13.74 3.20
CA SER A 103 -2.67 14.83 2.27
C SER A 103 -3.54 16.05 2.57
N ILE A 104 -2.94 17.23 2.48
CA ILE A 104 -3.63 18.54 2.63
C ILE A 104 -3.88 19.24 1.29
N LEU A 105 -3.72 18.53 0.17
CA LEU A 105 -3.83 19.08 -1.18
C LEU A 105 -5.28 19.32 -1.58
N ASP A 106 -5.51 20.40 -2.34
CA ASP A 106 -6.80 20.66 -2.98
C ASP A 106 -6.99 19.78 -4.23
N LEU A 107 -8.08 19.01 -4.26
CA LEU A 107 -8.43 18.15 -5.38
C LEU A 107 -9.24 18.87 -6.45
N SER A 108 -9.79 20.05 -6.16
CA SER A 108 -10.79 20.71 -7.01
C SER A 108 -10.35 20.85 -8.45
N ARG A 109 -9.08 21.24 -8.69
CA ARG A 109 -8.54 21.42 -10.03
C ARG A 109 -8.40 20.11 -10.81
N VAL A 110 -7.88 19.06 -10.18
CA VAL A 110 -7.66 17.78 -10.88
C VAL A 110 -8.99 17.06 -11.15
N ILE A 111 -9.94 17.12 -10.22
CA ILE A 111 -11.28 16.52 -10.41
C ILE A 111 -12.06 17.25 -11.52
N LYS A 112 -12.00 18.58 -11.58
CA LYS A 112 -12.61 19.35 -12.68
C LYS A 112 -12.11 18.92 -14.06
N LYS A 113 -10.81 18.64 -14.20
CA LYS A 113 -10.25 18.11 -15.45
C LYS A 113 -10.75 16.70 -15.75
N ALA A 114 -10.90 15.88 -14.71
CA ALA A 114 -11.32 14.48 -14.84
C ALA A 114 -12.78 14.33 -15.25
N ILE A 115 -13.67 15.22 -14.80
CA ILE A 115 -15.12 15.18 -15.09
C ILE A 115 -15.41 14.98 -16.59
N SER A 116 -14.72 15.74 -17.45
CA SER A 116 -14.92 15.66 -18.91
C SER A 116 -14.55 14.32 -19.56
N LYS A 117 -13.85 13.45 -18.82
CA LYS A 117 -13.35 12.16 -19.29
C LYS A 117 -14.12 10.96 -18.74
N ILE A 118 -14.97 11.17 -17.72
CA ILE A 118 -15.71 10.09 -17.05
C ILE A 118 -16.76 9.54 -18.00
N ASN A 119 -16.69 8.23 -18.28
CA ASN A 119 -17.76 7.52 -18.95
C ASN A 119 -18.80 7.03 -17.94
N GLY A 120 -20.07 7.16 -18.34
CA GLY A 120 -21.23 6.78 -17.52
C GLY A 120 -21.55 7.77 -16.41
N LYS A 121 -22.52 7.42 -15.56
CA LYS A 121 -22.96 8.26 -14.43
C LYS A 121 -22.54 7.71 -13.08
N LYS A 122 -22.43 6.39 -12.93
CA LYS A 122 -22.05 5.76 -11.66
C LYS A 122 -20.53 5.62 -11.59
N VAL A 123 -19.90 6.29 -10.64
CA VAL A 123 -18.42 6.41 -10.59
C VAL A 123 -17.89 5.81 -9.31
N GLY A 124 -17.07 4.76 -9.42
CA GLY A 124 -16.37 4.18 -8.28
C GLY A 124 -15.22 5.06 -7.82
N LEU A 125 -15.21 5.45 -6.55
CA LEU A 125 -14.19 6.31 -5.96
C LEU A 125 -13.21 5.48 -5.13
N LEU A 126 -11.92 5.56 -5.47
CA LEU A 126 -10.87 4.80 -4.81
C LEU A 126 -9.61 5.64 -4.59
N SER A 127 -8.83 5.31 -3.57
CA SER A 127 -7.60 6.02 -3.21
C SER A 127 -6.62 5.13 -2.43
N THR A 128 -5.43 5.63 -2.17
CA THR A 128 -4.53 5.12 -1.12
C THR A 128 -4.81 5.81 0.22
N SER A 129 -4.17 5.31 1.30
CA SER A 129 -4.33 5.83 2.67
C SER A 129 -4.15 7.34 2.78
N GLN A 130 -3.22 7.92 2.01
CA GLN A 130 -2.87 9.34 2.10
C GLN A 130 -3.96 10.29 1.60
N HIS A 131 -4.89 9.84 0.75
CA HIS A 131 -5.94 10.70 0.17
C HIS A 131 -7.36 10.18 0.36
N VAL A 132 -7.54 9.04 1.04
CA VAL A 132 -8.86 8.40 1.18
C VAL A 132 -9.85 9.29 1.94
N HIS A 133 -9.39 10.11 2.88
CA HIS A 133 -10.20 11.11 3.60
C HIS A 133 -10.71 12.23 2.68
N LEU A 134 -10.11 12.43 1.51
CA LEU A 134 -10.54 13.43 0.54
C LEU A 134 -11.63 12.90 -0.42
N LEU A 135 -11.98 11.61 -0.35
CA LEU A 135 -12.99 11.02 -1.23
C LEU A 135 -14.38 11.65 -1.01
N ASP A 136 -14.70 12.10 0.20
CA ASP A 136 -15.96 12.81 0.47
C ASP A 136 -16.03 14.15 -0.28
N THR A 137 -14.94 14.90 -0.32
CA THR A 137 -14.86 16.13 -1.14
C THR A 137 -15.02 15.83 -2.63
N VAL A 138 -14.40 14.75 -3.13
CA VAL A 138 -14.57 14.33 -4.52
C VAL A 138 -16.03 13.93 -4.81
N LYS A 139 -16.66 13.23 -3.87
CA LYS A 139 -18.06 12.80 -3.93
C LYS A 139 -18.99 14.02 -4.10
N GLU A 140 -18.80 15.07 -3.30
CA GLU A 140 -19.58 16.31 -3.41
C GLU A 140 -19.41 16.98 -4.78
N ILE A 141 -18.17 17.10 -5.28
CA ILE A 141 -17.89 17.68 -6.59
C ILE A 141 -18.59 16.88 -7.71
N LEU A 142 -18.56 15.55 -7.63
CA LEU A 142 -19.20 14.70 -8.64
C LEU A 142 -20.72 14.78 -8.60
N ILE A 143 -21.33 14.82 -7.40
CA ILE A 143 -22.79 15.01 -7.24
C ILE A 143 -23.22 16.34 -7.87
N ALA A 144 -22.49 17.43 -7.60
CA ALA A 144 -22.77 18.75 -8.18
C ALA A 144 -22.66 18.76 -9.71
N ASN A 145 -21.97 17.79 -10.30
CA ASN A 145 -21.83 17.60 -11.75
C ASN A 145 -22.69 16.44 -12.30
N ASN A 146 -23.74 16.03 -11.58
CA ASN A 146 -24.73 15.03 -11.98
C ASN A 146 -24.21 13.58 -12.13
N PHE A 147 -23.14 13.23 -11.42
CA PHE A 147 -22.67 11.85 -11.28
C PHE A 147 -23.21 11.21 -9.99
N ILE A 148 -23.15 9.88 -9.93
CA ILE A 148 -23.52 9.04 -8.79
C ILE A 148 -22.24 8.38 -8.27
N PRO A 149 -21.48 9.05 -7.39
CA PRO A 149 -20.26 8.49 -6.83
C PRO A 149 -20.55 7.38 -5.81
N ILE A 150 -19.81 6.28 -5.89
CA ILE A 150 -19.91 5.12 -5.01
C ILE A 150 -18.53 4.82 -4.42
N ILE A 151 -18.44 4.74 -3.09
CA ILE A 151 -17.23 4.36 -2.36
C ILE A 151 -17.39 2.91 -1.91
N GLY A 152 -16.50 2.03 -2.33
CA GLY A 152 -16.58 0.61 -2.04
C GLY A 152 -15.89 0.24 -0.73
N LYS A 153 -16.41 -0.79 -0.07
CA LYS A 153 -15.83 -1.32 1.19
C LYS A 153 -14.88 -2.46 0.90
N GLY A 154 -13.71 -2.44 1.53
CA GLY A 154 -12.73 -3.51 1.42
C GLY A 154 -13.03 -4.70 2.33
N ASP A 155 -12.22 -5.75 2.18
CA ASP A 155 -12.18 -6.88 3.10
C ASP A 155 -11.36 -6.54 4.37
N ASN A 156 -11.12 -7.55 5.23
CA ASN A 156 -10.41 -7.39 6.50
C ASN A 156 -8.94 -6.94 6.36
N ARG A 157 -8.41 -6.77 5.15
CA ARG A 157 -7.09 -6.20 4.91
C ARG A 157 -7.11 -4.68 4.74
N ILE A 158 -8.28 -4.11 4.49
CA ILE A 158 -8.49 -2.69 4.22
C ILE A 158 -9.09 -2.03 5.46
N GLU A 159 -8.49 -0.93 5.90
CA GLU A 159 -8.95 -0.17 7.07
C GLU A 159 -10.11 0.78 6.72
N LEU A 160 -10.00 1.48 5.60
CA LEU A 160 -10.87 2.61 5.26
C LEU A 160 -11.67 2.35 3.97
N ASP A 161 -12.93 2.77 3.96
CA ASP A 161 -13.78 2.70 2.77
C ASP A 161 -13.14 3.48 1.60
N GLY A 162 -13.14 2.88 0.41
CA GLY A 162 -12.48 3.44 -0.79
C GLY A 162 -10.97 3.25 -0.85
N GLN A 163 -10.33 2.73 0.20
CA GLN A 163 -8.90 2.44 0.17
C GLN A 163 -8.59 1.19 -0.65
N ILE A 164 -7.57 1.28 -1.49
CA ILE A 164 -6.93 0.13 -2.15
C ILE A 164 -5.45 0.06 -1.78
N LEU A 165 -4.92 -1.16 -1.85
CA LEU A 165 -3.50 -1.46 -1.64
C LEU A 165 -2.93 -2.09 -2.90
N GLY A 166 -1.61 -2.08 -3.04
CA GLY A 166 -0.96 -2.76 -4.16
C GLY A 166 -1.25 -4.28 -4.20
N CYS A 167 -1.57 -4.87 -3.06
CA CYS A 167 -1.90 -6.30 -2.93
C CYS A 167 -3.41 -6.58 -2.78
N ASN A 168 -4.27 -5.55 -2.69
CA ASN A 168 -5.68 -5.74 -2.40
C ASN A 168 -6.56 -4.67 -3.06
N PHE A 169 -7.51 -5.13 -3.88
CA PHE A 169 -8.48 -4.31 -4.63
C PHE A 169 -9.94 -4.69 -4.27
N SER A 170 -10.17 -5.27 -3.09
CA SER A 170 -11.50 -5.70 -2.62
C SER A 170 -12.50 -4.55 -2.60
N ALA A 171 -12.08 -3.35 -2.18
CA ALA A 171 -12.91 -2.15 -2.23
C ALA A 171 -13.40 -1.80 -3.65
N ALA A 172 -12.61 -2.08 -4.69
CA ALA A 172 -13.06 -1.92 -6.07
C ALA A 172 -14.03 -3.02 -6.49
N LYS A 173 -13.73 -4.27 -6.08
CA LYS A 173 -14.53 -5.45 -6.43
C LYS A 173 -15.93 -5.40 -5.82
N SER A 174 -16.07 -4.86 -4.60
CA SER A 174 -17.35 -4.80 -3.91
C SER A 174 -18.40 -3.92 -4.60
N ILE A 175 -17.98 -2.98 -5.44
CA ILE A 175 -18.85 -2.09 -6.20
C ILE A 175 -18.75 -2.31 -7.71
N LEU A 176 -18.08 -3.40 -8.14
CA LEU A 176 -17.72 -3.61 -9.53
C LEU A 176 -18.95 -3.58 -10.45
N ASP A 177 -20.04 -4.24 -10.08
CA ASP A 177 -21.24 -4.35 -10.91
C ASP A 177 -22.15 -3.11 -10.83
N GLU A 178 -21.87 -2.21 -9.89
CA GLU A 178 -22.68 -1.01 -9.65
C GLU A 178 -22.17 0.23 -10.38
N VAL A 179 -20.91 0.26 -10.80
CA VAL A 179 -20.27 1.46 -11.37
C VAL A 179 -20.01 1.33 -12.87
N ASP A 180 -20.03 2.44 -13.59
CA ASP A 180 -19.70 2.49 -15.02
C ASP A 180 -18.18 2.64 -15.24
N SER A 181 -17.53 3.41 -14.38
CA SER A 181 -16.10 3.70 -14.44
C SER A 181 -15.52 3.95 -13.04
N PHE A 182 -14.19 4.00 -12.93
CA PHE A 182 -13.50 4.29 -11.67
C PHE A 182 -12.65 5.55 -11.76
N LEU A 183 -12.69 6.33 -10.70
CA LEU A 183 -11.83 7.49 -10.47
C LEU A 183 -10.88 7.17 -9.30
N PHE A 184 -9.58 7.09 -9.59
CA PHE A 184 -8.55 6.84 -8.61
C PHE A 184 -7.86 8.15 -8.22
N ILE A 185 -7.76 8.44 -6.92
CA ILE A 185 -7.04 9.61 -6.40
C ILE A 185 -5.69 9.18 -5.84
N GLY A 186 -4.62 9.73 -6.40
CA GLY A 186 -3.27 9.48 -5.93
C GLY A 186 -2.22 9.56 -7.03
N SER A 187 -0.96 9.55 -6.61
CA SER A 187 0.18 9.54 -7.51
C SER A 187 0.54 8.11 -7.95
N GLY A 188 1.45 8.03 -8.93
CA GLY A 188 1.95 6.77 -9.47
C GLY A 188 0.95 6.01 -10.35
N ASN A 189 1.45 4.91 -10.92
CA ASN A 189 0.71 4.14 -11.93
C ASN A 189 0.32 2.73 -11.47
N PHE A 190 0.93 2.21 -10.41
CA PHE A 190 0.75 0.81 -10.01
C PHE A 190 -0.70 0.48 -9.63
N HIS A 191 -1.30 1.27 -8.73
CA HIS A 191 -2.69 1.09 -8.30
C HIS A 191 -3.71 1.26 -9.45
N PRO A 192 -3.71 2.36 -10.23
CA PRO A 192 -4.68 2.52 -11.31
C PRO A 192 -4.49 1.48 -12.43
N LEU A 193 -3.25 1.03 -12.69
CA LEU A 193 -2.99 -0.09 -13.60
C LEU A 193 -3.62 -1.40 -13.09
N GLY A 194 -3.38 -1.75 -11.82
CA GLY A 194 -3.97 -2.94 -11.21
C GLY A 194 -5.49 -2.90 -11.21
N LEU A 195 -6.06 -1.73 -10.93
CA LEU A 195 -7.50 -1.48 -11.01
C LEU A 195 -8.02 -1.73 -12.43
N SER A 196 -7.37 -1.19 -13.46
CA SER A 196 -7.75 -1.37 -14.87
C SER A 196 -7.66 -2.83 -15.34
N LEU A 197 -6.70 -3.60 -14.80
CA LEU A 197 -6.55 -5.03 -15.08
C LEU A 197 -7.67 -5.87 -14.44
N ILE A 198 -8.03 -5.56 -13.20
CA ILE A 198 -8.99 -6.35 -12.41
C ILE A 198 -10.43 -6.04 -12.80
N THR A 199 -10.78 -4.75 -12.93
CA THR A 199 -12.16 -4.34 -13.18
C THR A 199 -12.54 -4.43 -14.64
N LYS A 200 -11.54 -4.34 -15.55
CA LYS A 200 -11.74 -4.20 -17.00
C LYS A 200 -12.65 -3.02 -17.37
N LYS A 201 -12.84 -2.06 -16.47
CA LYS A 201 -13.58 -0.81 -16.70
C LYS A 201 -12.62 0.35 -16.95
N GLN A 202 -13.15 1.47 -17.43
CA GLN A 202 -12.37 2.70 -17.55
C GLN A 202 -11.85 3.11 -16.16
N VAL A 203 -10.57 3.44 -16.10
CA VAL A 203 -9.92 3.98 -14.89
C VAL A 203 -9.30 5.31 -15.23
N ILE A 204 -9.69 6.35 -14.49
CA ILE A 204 -9.13 7.68 -14.59
C ILE A 204 -8.32 7.94 -13.32
N ALA A 205 -7.00 8.11 -13.45
CA ALA A 205 -6.13 8.43 -12.33
C ALA A 205 -5.92 9.94 -12.22
N CYS A 206 -6.26 10.49 -11.07
CA CYS A 206 -6.10 11.90 -10.73
C CYS A 206 -4.94 12.07 -9.77
N ASP A 207 -3.88 12.70 -10.27
CA ASP A 207 -2.68 12.96 -9.49
C ASP A 207 -2.79 14.35 -8.83
N PRO A 208 -2.96 14.43 -7.50
CA PRO A 208 -3.21 15.69 -6.82
C PRO A 208 -1.97 16.59 -6.74
N TYR A 209 -0.76 16.01 -6.85
CA TYR A 209 0.49 16.75 -6.78
C TYR A 209 0.78 17.46 -8.10
N THR A 210 0.60 16.75 -9.22
CA THR A 210 0.88 17.28 -10.56
C THR A 210 -0.34 17.91 -11.24
N ASN A 211 -1.53 17.75 -10.65
CA ASN A 211 -2.81 18.13 -11.26
C ASN A 211 -3.03 17.51 -12.66
N MET A 212 -2.46 16.33 -12.89
CA MET A 212 -2.59 15.57 -14.13
C MET A 212 -3.70 14.52 -14.01
N VAL A 213 -4.38 14.29 -15.13
CA VAL A 213 -5.41 13.25 -15.26
C VAL A 213 -4.95 12.25 -16.31
N ARG A 214 -4.63 11.04 -15.86
CA ARG A 214 -4.11 9.95 -16.68
C ARG A 214 -5.21 8.96 -17.01
N GLU A 215 -5.36 8.64 -18.28
CA GLU A 215 -6.32 7.66 -18.78
C GLU A 215 -5.69 6.90 -19.96
N LYS A 216 -5.46 7.61 -21.09
CA LYS A 216 -4.79 7.03 -22.26
C LYS A 216 -3.41 6.46 -21.92
N GLU A 217 -2.61 7.22 -21.17
CA GLU A 217 -1.30 6.79 -20.67
C GLU A 217 -1.38 5.49 -19.84
N LEU A 218 -2.48 5.26 -19.11
CA LEU A 218 -2.68 4.01 -18.36
C LEU A 218 -2.99 2.85 -19.29
N VAL A 219 -3.72 3.08 -20.38
CA VAL A 219 -3.99 2.05 -21.40
C VAL A 219 -2.69 1.65 -22.11
N ASP A 220 -1.89 2.63 -22.55
CA ASP A 220 -0.61 2.36 -23.20
C ASP A 220 0.35 1.62 -22.25
N LEU A 221 0.40 2.04 -20.98
CA LEU A 221 1.17 1.37 -19.94
C LEU A 221 0.67 -0.05 -19.68
N LYS A 222 -0.65 -0.27 -19.64
CA LYS A 222 -1.25 -1.59 -19.46
C LYS A 222 -0.81 -2.56 -20.55
N ASP A 223 -0.88 -2.14 -21.81
CA ASP A 223 -0.47 -2.98 -22.93
C ASP A 223 1.03 -3.28 -22.89
N MET A 224 1.86 -2.29 -22.56
CA MET A 224 3.30 -2.49 -22.38
C MET A 224 3.61 -3.50 -21.27
N ILE A 225 2.97 -3.35 -20.09
CA ILE A 225 3.19 -4.26 -18.95
C ILE A 225 2.69 -5.67 -19.29
N LEU A 226 1.52 -5.82 -19.92
CA LEU A 226 1.02 -7.12 -20.34
C LEU A 226 1.98 -7.81 -21.31
N ARG A 227 2.52 -7.08 -22.31
CA ARG A 227 3.54 -7.61 -23.22
C ARG A 227 4.79 -8.10 -22.47
N GLN A 228 5.31 -7.32 -21.52
CA GLN A 228 6.45 -7.72 -20.70
C GLN A 228 6.15 -8.98 -19.86
N ARG A 229 4.95 -9.06 -19.28
CA ARG A 229 4.51 -10.22 -18.48
C ARG A 229 4.36 -11.48 -19.33
N TYR A 230 3.75 -11.38 -20.52
CA TYR A 230 3.70 -12.50 -21.46
C TYR A 230 5.08 -12.95 -21.92
N GLY A 231 6.02 -12.01 -22.15
CA GLY A 231 7.41 -12.34 -22.43
C GLY A 231 8.09 -13.11 -21.30
N ALA A 232 7.88 -12.70 -20.04
CA ALA A 232 8.42 -13.43 -18.88
C ALA A 232 7.80 -14.83 -18.74
N ILE A 233 6.49 -14.97 -18.90
CA ILE A 233 5.79 -16.26 -18.89
C ILE A 233 6.28 -17.17 -20.03
N ALA A 234 6.53 -16.62 -21.21
CA ALA A 234 7.05 -17.38 -22.33
C ALA A 234 8.47 -17.89 -22.06
N ARG A 235 9.36 -17.06 -21.51
CA ARG A 235 10.71 -17.48 -21.11
C ARG A 235 10.71 -18.59 -20.06
N SER A 236 9.76 -18.56 -19.12
CA SER A 236 9.67 -19.58 -18.07
C SER A 236 9.09 -20.92 -18.54
N LYS A 237 8.65 -21.08 -19.80
CA LYS A 237 8.07 -22.34 -20.28
C LYS A 237 9.08 -23.49 -20.29
N ASP A 238 10.32 -23.18 -20.64
CA ASP A 238 11.40 -24.16 -20.76
C ASP A 238 12.17 -24.37 -19.45
N ALA A 239 11.90 -23.55 -18.43
CA ALA A 239 12.49 -23.67 -17.09
C ALA A 239 12.19 -25.06 -16.50
N LYS A 240 13.20 -25.68 -15.91
CA LYS A 240 13.18 -27.01 -15.29
C LYS A 240 13.26 -26.92 -13.77
N VAL A 241 13.92 -25.90 -13.25
CA VAL A 241 14.15 -25.67 -11.83
C VAL A 241 13.61 -24.30 -11.43
N PHE A 242 12.70 -24.27 -10.46
CA PHE A 242 12.03 -23.04 -10.01
C PHE A 242 12.40 -22.69 -8.57
N GLY A 243 12.61 -21.40 -8.31
CA GLY A 243 12.64 -20.82 -6.97
C GLY A 243 11.28 -20.20 -6.60
N ILE A 244 10.72 -20.60 -5.47
CA ILE A 244 9.47 -20.08 -4.93
C ILE A 244 9.81 -19.20 -3.72
N ILE A 245 9.54 -17.91 -3.82
CA ILE A 245 9.95 -16.95 -2.81
C ILE A 245 8.82 -16.69 -1.81
N VAL A 246 9.13 -16.77 -0.51
CA VAL A 246 8.25 -16.44 0.60
C VAL A 246 8.85 -15.30 1.41
N GLY A 247 8.07 -14.23 1.60
CA GLY A 247 8.43 -13.10 2.45
C GLY A 247 8.31 -13.44 3.93
N THR A 248 9.26 -13.02 4.77
CA THR A 248 9.17 -13.19 6.24
C THR A 248 8.41 -12.06 6.93
N LYS A 249 8.15 -10.95 6.25
CA LYS A 249 7.37 -9.82 6.78
C LYS A 249 5.94 -10.28 7.12
N ILE A 250 5.43 -9.89 8.30
CA ILE A 250 4.20 -10.44 8.89
C ILE A 250 3.00 -10.43 7.92
N GLY A 251 2.82 -9.37 7.13
CA GLY A 251 1.72 -9.26 6.18
C GLY A 251 1.99 -9.85 4.79
N GLN A 252 3.14 -10.48 4.58
CA GLN A 252 3.57 -11.06 3.29
C GLN A 252 3.81 -12.58 3.35
N GLN A 253 3.73 -13.19 4.53
CA GLN A 253 3.91 -14.63 4.73
C GLN A 253 2.78 -15.41 4.05
N ARG A 254 3.12 -16.19 3.01
CA ARG A 254 2.20 -17.03 2.23
C ARG A 254 2.74 -18.43 2.02
N ILE A 255 3.19 -19.07 3.11
CA ILE A 255 3.89 -20.36 3.05
C ILE A 255 3.02 -21.49 2.48
N ASP A 256 1.74 -21.55 2.85
CA ASP A 256 0.82 -22.58 2.34
C ASP A 256 0.63 -22.46 0.82
N GLN A 257 0.55 -21.22 0.32
CA GLN A 257 0.46 -20.98 -1.13
C GLN A 257 1.75 -21.38 -1.84
N ALA A 258 2.90 -21.14 -1.21
CA ALA A 258 4.19 -21.55 -1.76
C ALA A 258 4.31 -23.07 -1.86
N TYR A 259 3.84 -23.82 -0.85
CA TYR A 259 3.82 -25.29 -0.91
C TYR A 259 2.83 -25.83 -1.93
N LYS A 260 1.64 -25.21 -2.09
CA LYS A 260 0.72 -25.57 -3.19
C LYS A 260 1.38 -25.39 -4.56
N ILE A 261 2.06 -24.27 -4.77
CA ILE A 261 2.81 -24.02 -6.03
C ILE A 261 3.94 -25.05 -6.20
N LYS A 262 4.64 -25.41 -5.12
CA LYS A 262 5.68 -26.43 -5.12
C LYS A 262 5.14 -27.77 -5.62
N GLU A 263 4.03 -28.22 -5.06
CA GLU A 263 3.33 -29.45 -5.45
C GLU A 263 2.90 -29.42 -6.92
N GLU A 264 2.30 -28.31 -7.39
CA GLU A 264 1.89 -28.15 -8.79
C GLU A 264 3.07 -28.23 -9.78
N LEU A 265 4.24 -27.70 -9.40
CA LEU A 265 5.46 -27.77 -10.20
C LEU A 265 6.01 -29.21 -10.23
N GLU A 266 6.05 -29.89 -9.09
CA GLU A 266 6.55 -31.26 -8.98
C GLU A 266 5.67 -32.26 -9.73
N LEU A 267 4.35 -32.10 -9.69
CA LEU A 267 3.40 -32.89 -10.49
C LEU A 267 3.63 -32.75 -12.00
N LYS A 268 4.20 -31.61 -12.44
CA LYS A 268 4.59 -31.36 -13.84
C LYS A 268 6.04 -31.77 -14.14
N GLY A 269 6.68 -32.52 -13.25
CA GLY A 269 8.07 -32.98 -13.40
C GLY A 269 9.10 -31.85 -13.30
N LYS A 270 8.76 -30.71 -12.70
CA LYS A 270 9.70 -29.60 -12.47
C LYS A 270 10.30 -29.71 -11.08
N LYS A 271 11.58 -29.36 -10.95
CA LYS A 271 12.24 -29.24 -9.64
C LYS A 271 11.90 -27.89 -9.03
N SER A 272 11.65 -27.82 -7.73
CA SER A 272 11.26 -26.56 -7.09
C SER A 272 11.80 -26.44 -5.66
N TYR A 273 12.21 -25.23 -5.29
CA TYR A 273 12.77 -24.91 -3.97
C TYR A 273 12.07 -23.71 -3.37
N VAL A 274 11.76 -23.76 -2.07
CA VAL A 274 11.16 -22.63 -1.36
C VAL A 274 12.27 -21.82 -0.69
N PHE A 275 12.35 -20.54 -1.02
CA PHE A 275 13.29 -19.57 -0.45
C PHE A 275 12.54 -18.64 0.50
N SER A 276 13.12 -18.40 1.67
CA SER A 276 12.63 -17.42 2.63
C SER A 276 13.48 -16.16 2.57
N ILE A 277 12.86 -14.99 2.47
CA ILE A 277 13.56 -13.71 2.38
C ILE A 277 12.79 -12.62 3.13
N ASN A 278 13.50 -11.73 3.85
CA ASN A 278 12.87 -10.57 4.47
C ASN A 278 12.69 -9.43 3.46
N HIS A 279 13.81 -8.97 2.89
CA HIS A 279 13.82 -7.92 1.87
C HIS A 279 14.18 -8.51 0.52
N LEU A 280 13.22 -8.50 -0.42
CA LEU A 280 13.44 -9.03 -1.75
C LEU A 280 14.37 -8.12 -2.56
N SER A 281 15.56 -8.62 -2.86
CA SER A 281 16.55 -7.97 -3.72
C SER A 281 17.23 -9.02 -4.61
N PRO A 282 17.50 -8.71 -5.90
CA PRO A 282 18.19 -9.63 -6.81
C PRO A 282 19.54 -10.14 -6.26
N ILE A 283 20.26 -9.30 -5.53
CA ILE A 283 21.60 -9.63 -5.00
C ILE A 283 21.62 -10.87 -4.11
N TYR A 284 20.51 -11.16 -3.42
CA TYR A 284 20.39 -12.34 -2.55
C TYR A 284 20.06 -13.61 -3.32
N LEU A 285 19.69 -13.50 -4.61
CA LEU A 285 19.25 -14.62 -5.44
C LEU A 285 20.29 -14.98 -6.52
N GLU A 286 21.19 -14.06 -6.87
CA GLU A 286 22.20 -14.21 -7.93
C GLU A 286 23.14 -15.41 -7.74
N SER A 287 23.34 -15.89 -6.50
CA SER A 287 24.19 -17.04 -6.20
C SER A 287 23.54 -18.40 -6.49
N PHE A 288 22.20 -18.47 -6.62
CA PHE A 288 21.47 -19.72 -6.87
C PHE A 288 21.37 -20.03 -8.38
N LYS A 289 22.52 -20.36 -8.98
CA LYS A 289 22.68 -20.53 -10.43
C LYS A 289 21.93 -21.73 -11.01
N GLU A 290 21.52 -22.67 -10.17
CA GLU A 290 20.73 -23.84 -10.58
C GLU A 290 19.24 -23.54 -10.77
N ILE A 291 18.78 -22.33 -10.42
CA ILE A 291 17.41 -21.87 -10.69
C ILE A 291 17.36 -21.21 -12.07
N ASP A 292 16.39 -21.60 -12.90
CA ASP A 292 16.17 -21.08 -14.25
C ASP A 292 15.40 -19.74 -14.27
#